data_AF-A0A7V7CZI3-F1
#
_entry.id   AF-A0A7V7CZI3-F1
#
_cell.length_a   1.000
_cell.length_b   1.000
_cell.length_c   1.000
_cell.angle_alpha   90.00
_cell.angle_beta   90.00
_cell.angle_gamma   90.00
#
_symmetry.space_group_name_H-M   'P 1'
#
loop_
_entity.id
_entity.type
_entity.pdbx_description
1 polymer ?
#
loop_
_entity_poly.entity_id
_entity_poly.type
_entity_poly.pdbx_seq_one_letter_code
_entity_poly.pdbx_strand_id
1 'polypeptide(L)'
;MIYLRQTQMYFNITFKERHRLLYFSLLKTGILLFAMFLVTQSRTLSMAGSPDPIQTRPLQKTSSQSDILENLATFLGSDGTWKEGIRCGAPSPTREEAESARKALDSFFMRKREGRETALIIPVVFHVVRHSDGSADVTDLQISMQMDVLNNAYRDVGYQFTLQSVNRVNNKIWSTDPSLQSETAMKKALAVNPASTLNIYTCDLSNGLLGYSYLPYSYNENSFMHGVVVLYSSLPGGTAYPYNEGDSVTHETGHYLGLYHTFENGCMLPGDEVDDTPYEASPASGCPLGRDSCPRDPGEDPIRNFMDYSDDACMEEFTVEQGTRMDAMVAAYKPTLWNSNSVFPDIKANGSDGPVSVLSADPVKITVTLYPGNQAGQNADWWIGVLTSLPAPNDWFTYVYPDGWKQGIHLYARTPLFELYPPLEVLDSPLPRGNYTFYFVIDALADGTANSVWYDSLEVTVK
;
A
#
# COMPACT_ATOMS: atom_id res chain seq x y z
N MET A 1 -4.37 26.70 -66.81
CA MET A 1 -4.64 27.38 -65.52
C MET A 1 -3.68 26.77 -64.51
N ILE A 2 -2.47 27.25 -64.20
CA ILE A 2 -1.88 28.58 -63.91
C ILE A 2 -2.30 29.17 -62.53
N TYR A 3 -1.32 29.16 -61.61
CA TYR A 3 -1.09 29.81 -60.28
C TYR A 3 -2.01 29.49 -59.08
N LEU A 4 -1.63 29.48 -57.77
CA LEU A 4 -0.43 29.29 -56.91
C LEU A 4 -0.69 30.07 -55.59
N ARG A 5 -0.36 29.48 -54.42
CA ARG A 5 0.09 30.12 -53.14
C ARG A 5 -0.88 31.07 -52.38
N GLN A 6 -0.81 31.32 -51.06
CA GLN A 6 -0.15 30.82 -49.82
C GLN A 6 -0.59 31.79 -48.71
N THR A 7 -0.77 31.35 -47.45
CA THR A 7 -0.37 31.97 -46.14
C THR A 7 -0.99 31.14 -44.99
N GLN A 8 -0.26 30.35 -44.16
CA GLN A 8 0.54 30.70 -42.95
C GLN A 8 -0.25 31.52 -41.89
N MET A 9 -0.31 31.24 -40.57
CA MET A 9 0.68 30.66 -39.64
C MET A 9 0.11 30.58 -38.18
N TYR A 10 0.74 29.76 -37.31
CA TYR A 10 0.77 29.77 -35.81
C TYR A 10 -0.36 29.08 -34.99
N PHE A 11 -0.13 28.31 -33.91
CA PHE A 11 1.05 28.00 -33.08
C PHE A 11 0.91 26.59 -32.43
N ASN A 12 2.05 26.07 -31.96
CA ASN A 12 2.37 24.70 -31.54
C ASN A 12 2.51 24.60 -29.98
N ILE A 13 2.42 23.37 -29.44
CA ILE A 13 3.01 22.87 -28.15
C ILE A 13 2.30 23.21 -26.82
N THR A 14 1.95 22.16 -26.03
CA THR A 14 2.47 21.91 -24.65
C THR A 14 1.84 20.65 -23.98
N PHE A 15 2.45 19.48 -24.18
CA PHE A 15 2.38 18.37 -23.20
C PHE A 15 3.67 18.29 -22.34
N LYS A 16 4.69 19.10 -22.69
CA LYS A 16 6.03 19.07 -22.08
C LYS A 16 6.22 20.01 -20.88
N GLU A 17 5.17 20.63 -20.36
CA GLU A 17 5.27 21.67 -19.31
C GLU A 17 4.42 21.45 -18.03
N ARG A 18 4.00 20.22 -17.69
CA ARG A 18 3.26 19.97 -16.43
C ARG A 18 4.14 19.52 -15.25
N HIS A 19 5.28 20.17 -15.06
CA HIS A 19 6.13 19.97 -13.86
C HIS A 19 6.45 21.25 -13.07
N ARG A 20 5.74 22.36 -13.28
CA ARG A 20 5.88 23.55 -12.42
C ARG A 20 4.55 24.23 -12.13
N LEU A 21 4.30 24.41 -10.83
CA LEU A 21 3.42 25.38 -10.15
C LEU A 21 2.00 24.93 -9.80
N LEU A 22 1.88 24.53 -8.53
CA LEU A 22 0.72 24.70 -7.65
C LEU A 22 0.43 26.20 -7.38
N TYR A 23 -0.84 26.48 -7.00
CA TYR A 23 -1.38 27.66 -6.28
C TYR A 23 -1.63 28.99 -7.05
N PHE A 24 -2.91 29.37 -7.28
CA PHE A 24 -3.70 30.32 -6.46
C PHE A 24 -5.03 30.79 -7.13
N SER A 25 -6.07 30.91 -6.30
CA SER A 25 -7.16 31.91 -6.28
C SER A 25 -8.25 31.93 -7.38
N LEU A 26 -9.46 31.49 -6.99
CA LEU A 26 -10.74 31.91 -7.57
C LEU A 26 -11.49 32.83 -6.59
N LEU A 27 -11.84 34.04 -7.02
CA LEU A 27 -12.84 34.90 -6.37
C LEU A 27 -13.52 35.84 -7.39
N LYS A 28 -14.87 35.82 -7.34
CA LYS A 28 -15.87 36.82 -7.82
C LYS A 28 -16.03 36.92 -9.35
N THR A 29 -17.24 36.77 -9.91
CA THR A 29 -18.51 37.52 -9.72
C THR A 29 -19.72 36.56 -9.99
N GLY A 30 -20.90 36.54 -9.34
CA GLY A 30 -21.87 37.56 -8.88
C GLY A 30 -22.83 37.95 -10.02
N ILE A 31 -24.18 37.95 -9.99
CA ILE A 31 -25.19 38.05 -8.91
C ILE A 31 -26.64 37.95 -9.52
N LEU A 32 -27.57 37.27 -8.80
CA LEU A 32 -29.04 37.50 -8.54
C LEU A 32 -30.07 37.54 -9.69
N LEU A 33 -31.38 37.22 -9.57
CA LEU A 33 -32.41 36.97 -8.51
C LEU A 33 -33.65 36.37 -9.25
N PHE A 34 -34.60 35.60 -8.70
CA PHE A 34 -35.64 35.99 -7.71
C PHE A 34 -36.42 34.75 -7.22
N ALA A 35 -36.94 34.84 -5.98
CA ALA A 35 -37.48 33.77 -5.14
C ALA A 35 -39.00 33.48 -5.28
N MET A 36 -39.46 32.30 -4.80
CA MET A 36 -40.56 32.19 -3.83
C MET A 36 -40.68 30.80 -3.17
N PHE A 37 -41.13 30.83 -1.91
CA PHE A 37 -41.30 29.78 -0.90
C PHE A 37 -42.25 28.62 -1.27
N LEU A 38 -41.95 27.41 -0.77
CA LEU A 38 -42.90 26.55 -0.07
C LEU A 38 -42.20 25.43 0.72
N VAL A 39 -42.57 25.34 1.99
CA VAL A 39 -42.16 24.35 3.00
C VAL A 39 -42.80 23.00 2.67
N THR A 40 -42.02 21.92 2.59
CA THR A 40 -42.44 20.58 3.05
C THR A 40 -41.20 19.72 3.36
N GLN A 41 -41.28 19.00 4.48
CA GLN A 41 -40.26 18.07 4.98
C GLN A 41 -39.99 16.96 3.97
N SER A 42 -38.72 16.69 3.71
CA SER A 42 -38.27 15.40 3.16
C SER A 42 -36.96 15.06 3.87
N ARG A 43 -37.02 14.00 4.67
CA ARG A 43 -35.87 13.41 5.37
C ARG A 43 -34.82 13.05 4.33
N THR A 44 -33.72 13.78 4.32
CA THR A 44 -32.47 13.30 3.74
C THR A 44 -31.90 12.25 4.70
N LEU A 45 -31.78 11.00 4.24
CA LEU A 45 -30.83 10.08 4.85
C LEU A 45 -29.44 10.70 4.64
N SER A 46 -28.91 11.30 5.70
CA SER A 46 -27.49 11.60 5.79
C SER A 46 -26.74 10.28 5.68
N MET A 47 -25.83 10.18 4.71
CA MET A 47 -24.76 9.21 4.78
C MET A 47 -24.09 9.36 6.15
N ALA A 48 -23.90 8.25 6.84
CA ALA A 48 -23.20 8.23 8.11
C ALA A 48 -21.81 8.85 7.89
N GLY A 49 -21.56 9.98 8.54
CA GLY A 49 -20.23 10.55 8.61
C GLY A 49 -19.30 9.52 9.27
N SER A 50 -18.07 9.44 8.77
CA SER A 50 -16.98 8.78 9.48
C SER A 50 -17.01 9.19 10.95
N PRO A 51 -16.85 8.27 11.92
CA PRO A 51 -16.63 8.68 13.30
C PRO A 51 -15.44 9.64 13.36
N ASP A 52 -15.58 10.70 14.16
CA ASP A 52 -14.52 11.68 14.39
C ASP A 52 -13.22 10.96 14.82
N PRO A 53 -12.05 11.33 14.28
CA PRO A 53 -10.79 10.73 14.70
C PRO A 53 -10.58 10.95 16.20
N ILE A 54 -10.49 9.85 16.94
CA ILE A 54 -10.21 9.84 18.38
C ILE A 54 -8.77 10.31 18.59
N GLN A 55 -8.53 11.08 19.66
CA GLN A 55 -7.30 11.83 19.91
C GLN A 55 -6.00 11.03 19.65
N THR A 56 -5.03 11.68 19.00
CA THR A 56 -3.72 11.11 18.70
C THR A 56 -3.01 10.65 19.97
N ARG A 57 -2.86 9.34 20.18
CA ARG A 57 -1.98 8.81 21.23
C ARG A 57 -0.56 8.63 20.69
N PRO A 58 0.47 9.07 21.44
CA PRO A 58 1.84 8.74 21.10
C PRO A 58 2.03 7.22 21.17
N LEU A 59 2.88 6.68 20.30
CA LEU A 59 3.26 5.27 20.29
C LEU A 59 3.71 4.83 21.69
N GLN A 60 3.40 3.58 22.07
CA GLN A 60 3.90 2.96 23.31
C GLN A 60 5.38 2.60 23.16
N LYS A 61 6.22 3.61 22.94
CA LYS A 61 7.69 3.49 22.81
C LYS A 61 8.39 3.42 24.17
N THR A 62 7.69 3.75 25.24
CA THR A 62 8.12 3.61 26.64
C THR A 62 6.90 3.27 27.47
N SER A 63 6.72 2.00 27.78
CA SER A 63 5.61 1.53 28.60
C SER A 63 6.03 1.49 30.08
N SER A 64 5.07 1.29 31.00
CA SER A 64 5.38 1.21 32.43
C SER A 64 6.24 -0.04 32.73
N GLN A 65 6.94 -0.11 33.87
CA GLN A 65 7.88 -1.20 34.15
C GLN A 65 7.25 -2.62 34.12
N SER A 66 5.92 -2.73 34.28
CA SER A 66 5.15 -3.98 34.07
C SER A 66 4.91 -4.27 32.58
N ASP A 67 4.51 -3.27 31.81
CA ASP A 67 4.27 -3.38 30.37
C ASP A 67 5.58 -3.63 29.58
N ILE A 68 6.73 -3.21 30.13
CA ILE A 68 8.05 -3.44 29.54
C ILE A 68 8.41 -4.92 29.57
N LEU A 69 8.04 -5.65 30.62
CA LEU A 69 8.42 -7.07 30.79
C LEU A 69 7.66 -8.00 29.85
N GLU A 70 6.43 -7.65 29.48
CA GLU A 70 5.58 -8.45 28.58
C GLU A 70 5.92 -8.19 27.10
N ASN A 71 6.50 -7.04 26.74
CA ASN A 71 6.84 -6.73 25.34
C ASN A 71 8.27 -7.09 24.91
N LEU A 72 9.03 -7.85 25.72
CA LEU A 72 10.46 -8.08 25.47
C LEU A 72 10.72 -9.05 24.31
N ALA A 73 11.48 -8.58 23.33
CA ALA A 73 12.08 -9.41 22.28
C ALA A 73 13.60 -9.54 22.53
N THR A 74 14.18 -10.71 22.24
CA THR A 74 15.64 -10.90 22.26
C THR A 74 16.11 -11.30 20.87
N PHE A 75 16.97 -10.49 20.25
CA PHE A 75 17.38 -10.70 18.86
C PHE A 75 18.82 -10.29 18.58
N LEU A 76 19.35 -10.77 17.47
CA LEU A 76 20.71 -10.47 17.03
C LEU A 76 20.77 -9.11 16.33
N GLY A 77 21.52 -8.17 16.91
CA GLY A 77 21.80 -6.88 16.27
C GLY A 77 22.66 -7.03 15.01
N SER A 78 22.67 -5.99 14.18
CA SER A 78 23.54 -5.89 13.00
C SER A 78 25.04 -5.95 13.32
N ASP A 79 25.42 -5.71 14.58
CA ASP A 79 26.77 -5.85 15.13
C ASP A 79 27.10 -7.29 15.58
N GLY A 80 26.16 -8.24 15.43
CA GLY A 80 26.32 -9.63 15.85
C GLY A 80 26.17 -9.84 17.36
N THR A 81 25.65 -8.86 18.10
CA THR A 81 25.40 -8.98 19.54
C THR A 81 23.92 -9.17 19.85
N TRP A 82 23.60 -9.98 20.86
CA TRP A 82 22.22 -10.12 21.32
C TRP A 82 21.74 -8.83 22.00
N LYS A 83 20.53 -8.40 21.63
CA LYS A 83 19.88 -7.19 22.11
C LYS A 83 18.54 -7.57 22.72
N GLU A 84 18.25 -7.02 23.89
CA GLU A 84 16.89 -6.94 24.42
C GLU A 84 16.19 -5.74 23.77
N GLY A 85 14.92 -5.92 23.45
CA GLY A 85 14.15 -4.97 22.68
C GLY A 85 12.65 -5.13 22.88
N ILE A 86 11.87 -4.45 22.05
CA ILE A 86 10.41 -4.42 22.08
C ILE A 86 9.90 -5.10 20.80
N ARG A 87 8.99 -6.07 20.94
CA ARG A 87 8.46 -6.83 19.79
C ARG A 87 7.59 -5.96 18.87
N CYS A 88 6.64 -5.24 19.42
CA CYS A 88 5.73 -4.36 18.69
C CYS A 88 5.51 -3.06 19.48
N GLY A 89 5.45 -1.94 18.77
CA GLY A 89 5.22 -0.61 19.32
C GLY A 89 3.84 -0.02 18.99
N ALA A 90 2.95 -0.81 18.39
CA ALA A 90 1.58 -0.42 18.11
C ALA A 90 0.86 -0.09 19.44
N PRO A 91 0.07 0.99 19.49
CA PRO A 91 -0.61 1.36 20.72
C PRO A 91 -1.78 0.41 20.99
N SER A 92 -1.89 -0.12 22.21
CA SER A 92 -3.10 -0.83 22.63
C SER A 92 -4.33 0.09 22.56
N PRO A 93 -5.50 -0.45 22.16
CA PRO A 93 -6.74 0.30 22.08
C PRO A 93 -7.17 0.81 23.45
N THR A 94 -7.78 1.99 23.52
CA THR A 94 -8.57 2.33 24.70
C THR A 94 -9.85 1.51 24.74
N ARG A 95 -10.47 1.44 25.92
CA ARG A 95 -11.81 0.86 26.05
C ARG A 95 -12.81 1.52 25.09
N GLU A 96 -12.80 2.84 24.99
CA GLU A 96 -13.71 3.59 24.11
C GLU A 96 -13.43 3.31 22.62
N GLU A 97 -12.16 3.13 22.25
CA GLU A 97 -11.74 2.75 20.90
C GLU A 97 -12.17 1.33 20.57
N ALA A 98 -11.94 0.37 21.48
CA ALA A 98 -12.40 -1.02 21.34
C ALA A 98 -13.93 -1.10 21.23
N GLU A 99 -14.66 -0.36 22.08
CA GLU A 99 -16.13 -0.25 21.99
C GLU A 99 -16.60 0.35 20.65
N SER A 100 -15.83 1.30 20.09
CA SER A 100 -16.14 1.89 18.78
C SER A 100 -15.85 0.93 17.62
N ALA A 101 -14.71 0.23 17.67
CA ALA A 101 -14.33 -0.81 16.72
C ALA A 101 -15.37 -1.96 16.71
N ARG A 102 -15.84 -2.40 17.88
CA ARG A 102 -16.92 -3.39 17.99
C ARG A 102 -18.21 -2.92 17.30
N LYS A 103 -18.62 -1.67 17.51
CA LYS A 103 -19.81 -1.13 16.81
C LYS A 103 -19.64 -1.11 15.30
N ALA A 104 -18.41 -0.89 14.80
CA ALA A 104 -18.11 -0.95 13.38
C ALA A 104 -18.28 -2.38 12.83
N LEU A 105 -17.80 -3.39 13.59
CA LEU A 105 -17.98 -4.81 13.31
C LEU A 105 -19.47 -5.20 13.28
N ASP A 106 -20.24 -4.86 14.33
CA ASP A 106 -21.69 -5.11 14.38
C ASP A 106 -22.42 -4.48 13.18
N SER A 107 -22.04 -3.24 12.84
CA SER A 107 -22.62 -2.52 11.69
C SER A 107 -22.25 -3.16 10.35
N PHE A 108 -21.07 -3.76 10.25
CA PHE A 108 -20.63 -4.50 9.06
C PHE A 108 -21.53 -5.73 8.85
N PHE A 109 -21.72 -6.54 9.89
CA PHE A 109 -22.60 -7.72 9.84
C PHE A 109 -24.08 -7.38 9.60
N MET A 110 -24.59 -6.32 10.23
CA MET A 110 -25.98 -5.89 10.06
C MET A 110 -26.30 -5.42 8.64
N ARG A 111 -25.30 -4.91 7.90
CA ARG A 111 -25.50 -4.39 6.54
C ARG A 111 -25.59 -5.49 5.47
N LYS A 112 -25.52 -6.79 5.82
CA LYS A 112 -25.49 -7.90 4.85
C LYS A 112 -24.53 -7.61 3.68
N ARG A 113 -23.29 -7.22 4.00
CA ARG A 113 -22.21 -7.44 3.05
C ARG A 113 -21.83 -8.91 3.19
N GLU A 114 -22.13 -9.72 2.18
CA GLU A 114 -21.41 -10.97 2.00
C GLU A 114 -19.92 -10.62 1.99
N GLY A 115 -19.10 -11.44 2.66
CA GLY A 115 -17.64 -11.27 2.63
C GLY A 115 -17.16 -11.10 1.19
N ARG A 116 -15.98 -10.49 1.01
CA ARG A 116 -15.48 -10.22 -0.34
C ARG A 116 -15.38 -11.55 -1.11
N GLU A 117 -16.01 -11.62 -2.29
CA GLU A 117 -15.90 -12.79 -3.17
C GLU A 117 -14.47 -12.95 -3.72
N THR A 118 -13.69 -11.85 -3.72
CA THR A 118 -12.32 -11.78 -4.22
C THR A 118 -11.39 -11.16 -3.19
N ALA A 119 -10.10 -11.46 -3.31
CA ALA A 119 -9.08 -10.85 -2.47
C ALA A 119 -9.07 -9.30 -2.63
N LEU A 120 -8.76 -8.60 -1.54
CA LEU A 120 -8.59 -7.15 -1.54
C LEU A 120 -7.13 -6.89 -1.86
N ILE A 121 -6.90 -6.29 -3.02
CA ILE A 121 -5.56 -5.98 -3.49
C ILE A 121 -5.12 -4.66 -2.87
N ILE A 122 -4.11 -4.71 -2.02
CA ILE A 122 -3.51 -3.56 -1.34
C ILE A 122 -2.19 -3.22 -2.05
N PRO A 123 -2.09 -2.06 -2.71
CA PRO A 123 -0.84 -1.60 -3.25
C PRO A 123 0.14 -1.24 -2.14
N VAL A 124 1.41 -1.58 -2.32
CA VAL A 124 2.47 -1.39 -1.33
C VAL A 124 3.57 -0.50 -1.91
N VAL A 125 4.00 0.49 -1.14
CA VAL A 125 5.21 1.27 -1.42
C VAL A 125 6.21 1.06 -0.28
N PHE A 126 7.41 0.62 -0.63
CA PHE A 126 8.53 0.52 0.31
C PHE A 126 9.32 1.82 0.35
N HIS A 127 9.59 2.32 1.54
CA HIS A 127 10.47 3.45 1.82
C HIS A 127 11.65 2.96 2.65
N VAL A 128 12.78 2.72 1.99
CA VAL A 128 14.01 2.29 2.65
C VAL A 128 14.76 3.50 3.17
N VAL A 129 14.69 3.71 4.48
CA VAL A 129 15.25 4.87 5.16
C VAL A 129 16.57 4.47 5.80
N ARG A 130 17.65 4.88 5.14
CA ARG A 130 19.03 4.48 5.45
C ARG A 130 19.74 5.51 6.28
N HIS A 131 20.86 5.10 6.86
CA HIS A 131 21.84 6.01 7.40
C HIS A 131 22.39 6.96 6.33
N SER A 132 22.99 8.07 6.76
CA SER A 132 23.55 9.07 5.86
C SER A 132 24.65 8.51 4.94
N ASP A 133 25.37 7.47 5.38
CA ASP A 133 26.40 6.77 4.61
C ASP A 133 25.84 5.66 3.70
N GLY A 134 24.52 5.44 3.71
CA GLY A 134 23.85 4.40 2.94
C GLY A 134 23.83 3.02 3.61
N SER A 135 24.37 2.87 4.84
CA SER A 135 24.17 1.66 5.65
C SER A 135 22.73 1.57 6.21
N ALA A 136 22.40 0.45 6.87
CA ALA A 136 21.02 0.09 7.22
C ALA A 136 20.09 0.00 5.99
N ASP A 137 20.59 -0.68 4.95
CA ASP A 137 19.90 -0.90 3.69
C ASP A 137 19.29 -2.31 3.62
N VAL A 138 18.29 -2.48 2.77
CA VAL A 138 17.71 -3.80 2.42
C VAL A 138 17.76 -4.00 0.92
N THR A 139 18.10 -5.20 0.46
CA THR A 139 18.19 -5.49 -0.98
C THR A 139 16.80 -5.63 -1.61
N ASP A 140 16.69 -5.43 -2.93
CA ASP A 140 15.43 -5.64 -3.65
C ASP A 140 14.96 -7.11 -3.54
N LEU A 141 15.89 -8.06 -3.41
CA LEU A 141 15.57 -9.46 -3.14
C LEU A 141 14.88 -9.63 -1.78
N GLN A 142 15.37 -8.97 -0.72
CA GLN A 142 14.72 -9.02 0.60
C GLN A 142 13.33 -8.40 0.56
N ILE A 143 13.14 -7.31 -0.20
CA ILE A 143 11.81 -6.70 -0.41
C ILE A 143 10.89 -7.68 -1.16
N SER A 144 11.37 -8.31 -2.23
CA SER A 144 10.60 -9.32 -2.97
C SER A 144 10.18 -10.48 -2.06
N MET A 145 11.12 -11.02 -1.28
CA MET A 145 10.82 -12.10 -0.33
C MET A 145 9.83 -11.64 0.74
N GLN A 146 9.92 -10.40 1.20
CA GLN A 146 8.95 -9.84 2.15
C GLN A 146 7.55 -9.75 1.56
N MET A 147 7.42 -9.40 0.28
CA MET A 147 6.14 -9.40 -0.43
C MET A 147 5.57 -10.81 -0.58
N ASP A 148 6.42 -11.83 -0.78
CA ASP A 148 5.99 -13.23 -0.81
C ASP A 148 5.48 -13.69 0.56
N VAL A 149 6.21 -13.38 1.64
CA VAL A 149 5.80 -13.66 3.03
C VAL A 149 4.45 -13.02 3.33
N LEU A 150 4.29 -11.73 2.99
CA LEU A 150 3.06 -10.99 3.22
C LEU A 150 1.90 -11.59 2.42
N ASN A 151 2.08 -11.89 1.13
CA ASN A 151 1.02 -12.55 0.35
C ASN A 151 0.67 -13.95 0.88
N ASN A 152 1.66 -14.73 1.32
CA ASN A 152 1.42 -16.06 1.87
C ASN A 152 0.63 -16.04 3.17
N ALA A 153 0.96 -15.13 4.10
CA ALA A 153 0.28 -15.00 5.39
C ALA A 153 -1.19 -14.57 5.22
N TYR A 154 -1.47 -13.71 4.25
CA TYR A 154 -2.76 -13.05 4.10
C TYR A 154 -3.71 -13.68 3.08
N ARG A 155 -3.24 -14.62 2.26
CA ARG A 155 -4.05 -15.21 1.18
C ARG A 155 -5.34 -15.85 1.71
N ASP A 156 -5.27 -16.55 2.85
CA ASP A 156 -6.37 -17.37 3.38
C ASP A 156 -7.42 -16.51 4.10
N VAL A 157 -7.08 -15.26 4.43
CA VAL A 157 -8.00 -14.21 4.93
C VAL A 157 -8.38 -13.21 3.83
N GLY A 158 -8.09 -13.53 2.57
CA GLY A 158 -8.57 -12.81 1.40
C GLY A 158 -7.85 -11.49 1.14
N TYR A 159 -6.58 -11.33 1.47
CA TYR A 159 -5.81 -10.12 1.13
C TYR A 159 -4.66 -10.47 0.18
N GLN A 160 -4.36 -9.56 -0.73
CA GLN A 160 -3.23 -9.66 -1.65
C GLN A 160 -2.49 -8.32 -1.68
N PHE A 161 -1.17 -8.36 -1.82
CA PHE A 161 -0.32 -7.18 -1.80
C PHE A 161 0.50 -7.09 -3.08
N THR A 162 0.51 -5.91 -3.70
CA THR A 162 1.25 -5.64 -4.94
C THR A 162 2.27 -4.53 -4.72
N LEU A 163 3.55 -4.83 -4.95
CA LEU A 163 4.61 -3.82 -4.84
C LEU A 163 4.47 -2.82 -6.00
N GLN A 164 4.29 -1.54 -5.67
CA GLN A 164 4.21 -0.46 -6.66
C GLN A 164 5.57 0.19 -6.90
N SER A 165 6.31 0.48 -5.82
CA SER A 165 7.61 1.13 -5.93
C SER A 165 8.45 0.96 -4.67
N VAL A 166 9.75 1.18 -4.83
CA VAL A 166 10.74 1.23 -3.75
C VAL A 166 11.43 2.60 -3.81
N ASN A 167 11.33 3.35 -2.73
CA ASN A 167 12.00 4.63 -2.52
C ASN A 167 13.14 4.45 -1.53
N ARG A 168 14.35 4.90 -1.86
CA ARG A 168 15.51 4.83 -0.95
C ARG A 168 15.96 6.23 -0.57
N VAL A 169 16.06 6.49 0.73
CA VAL A 169 16.40 7.82 1.27
C VAL A 169 17.47 7.71 2.33
N ASN A 170 18.52 8.54 2.23
CA ASN A 170 19.57 8.61 3.24
C ASN A 170 19.26 9.73 4.22
N ASN A 171 18.79 9.39 5.41
CA ASN A 171 18.49 10.37 6.46
C ASN A 171 18.68 9.74 7.84
N LYS A 172 19.80 10.07 8.50
CA LYS A 172 20.14 9.54 9.83
C LYS A 172 19.06 9.79 10.88
N ILE A 173 18.45 10.99 10.87
CA ILE A 173 17.43 11.33 11.87
C ILE A 173 16.21 10.42 11.70
N TRP A 174 15.72 10.25 10.47
CA TRP A 174 14.55 9.39 10.22
C TRP A 174 14.84 7.90 10.39
N SER A 175 16.06 7.45 10.06
CA SER A 175 16.44 6.04 10.16
C SER A 175 16.70 5.57 11.57
N THR A 176 17.11 6.44 12.51
CA THR A 176 17.56 6.02 13.85
C THR A 176 16.81 6.64 15.02
N ASP A 177 16.15 7.80 14.84
CA ASP A 177 15.36 8.43 15.89
C ASP A 177 13.89 8.03 15.71
N PRO A 178 13.30 7.24 16.62
CA PRO A 178 11.89 6.93 16.59
C PRO A 178 11.04 8.02 17.29
N SER A 179 11.49 9.26 17.49
CA SER A 179 10.65 10.30 18.06
C SER A 179 9.39 10.57 17.21
N LEU A 180 8.30 11.02 17.83
CA LEU A 180 7.09 11.40 17.08
C LEU A 180 7.40 12.51 16.07
N GLN A 181 8.37 13.38 16.37
CA GLN A 181 8.78 14.47 15.48
C GLN A 181 9.51 13.94 14.23
N SER A 182 10.47 13.03 14.39
CA SER A 182 11.21 12.44 13.26
C SER A 182 10.29 11.58 12.40
N GLU A 183 9.42 10.78 13.01
CA GLU A 183 8.42 9.98 12.30
C GLU A 183 7.46 10.87 11.50
N THR A 184 6.88 11.89 12.13
CA THR A 184 5.98 12.84 11.46
C THR A 184 6.67 13.49 10.26
N ALA A 185 7.92 13.92 10.41
CA ALA A 185 8.69 14.52 9.32
C ALA A 185 8.95 13.53 8.17
N MET A 186 9.34 12.30 8.50
CA MET A 186 9.59 11.22 7.54
C MET A 186 8.32 10.86 6.77
N LYS A 187 7.26 10.47 7.48
CA LYS A 187 6.01 10.02 6.87
C LYS A 187 5.35 11.13 6.05
N LYS A 188 5.37 12.38 6.54
CA LYS A 188 4.87 13.53 5.76
C LYS A 188 5.62 13.76 4.46
N ALA A 189 6.93 13.50 4.44
CA ALA A 189 7.76 13.70 3.25
C ALA A 189 7.62 12.55 2.24
N LEU A 190 7.34 11.34 2.70
CA LEU A 190 7.48 10.13 1.90
C LEU A 190 6.16 9.41 1.58
N ALA A 191 5.12 9.54 2.41
CA ALA A 191 3.89 8.76 2.23
C ALA A 191 3.24 9.00 0.86
N VAL A 192 2.89 7.89 0.20
CA VAL A 192 2.22 7.86 -1.10
C VAL A 192 0.79 7.38 -0.88
N ASN A 193 -0.18 8.22 -1.23
CA ASN A 193 -1.63 7.91 -1.20
C ASN A 193 -2.10 7.08 0.02
N PRO A 194 -1.96 7.58 1.28
CA PRO A 194 -2.22 6.78 2.50
C PRO A 194 -3.63 6.17 2.63
N ALA A 195 -4.60 6.72 1.89
CA ALA A 195 -5.98 6.23 1.84
C ALA A 195 -6.13 4.96 0.99
N SER A 196 -5.24 4.71 0.03
CA SER A 196 -5.35 3.62 -0.95
C SER A 196 -4.09 2.76 -1.08
N THR A 197 -3.03 3.04 -0.32
CA THR A 197 -1.72 2.40 -0.44
C THR A 197 -1.13 2.14 0.94
N LEU A 198 -0.65 0.92 1.16
CA LEU A 198 0.14 0.57 2.33
C LEU A 198 1.57 1.09 2.16
N ASN A 199 1.96 2.03 3.00
CA ASN A 199 3.32 2.55 3.04
C ASN A 199 4.11 1.79 4.09
N ILE A 200 5.18 1.12 3.67
CA ILE A 200 6.09 0.38 4.56
C ILE A 200 7.42 1.13 4.63
N TYR A 201 7.89 1.42 5.83
CA TYR A 201 9.14 2.13 6.09
C TYR A 201 10.11 1.18 6.77
N THR A 202 11.29 0.96 6.20
CA THR A 202 12.36 0.22 6.88
C THR A 202 13.35 1.20 7.49
N CYS A 203 13.61 1.08 8.79
CA CYS A 203 14.52 1.94 9.54
C CYS A 203 15.47 1.10 10.42
N ASP A 204 16.56 1.69 10.91
CA ASP A 204 17.36 1.12 12.00
C ASP A 204 16.77 1.55 13.34
N LEU A 205 15.65 0.93 13.71
CA LEU A 205 14.89 1.26 14.90
C LEU A 205 15.74 1.05 16.17
N SER A 206 16.31 2.15 16.64
CA SER A 206 17.11 2.18 17.85
C SER A 206 16.29 1.75 19.08
N ASN A 207 16.97 1.22 20.11
CA ASN A 207 16.39 0.71 21.37
C ASN A 207 15.65 -0.63 21.27
N GLY A 208 15.88 -1.38 20.21
CA GLY A 208 15.44 -2.77 20.13
C GLY A 208 13.99 -2.96 19.64
N LEU A 209 13.37 -1.96 19.03
CA LEU A 209 12.01 -2.09 18.50
C LEU A 209 12.02 -2.81 17.14
N LEU A 210 11.22 -3.87 16.97
CA LEU A 210 11.13 -4.58 15.68
C LEU A 210 10.14 -3.95 14.71
N GLY A 211 9.03 -3.41 15.20
CA GLY A 211 8.01 -2.80 14.36
C GLY A 211 7.03 -1.95 15.11
N TYR A 212 6.29 -1.14 14.37
CA TYR A 212 5.04 -0.53 14.83
C TYR A 212 4.19 -0.07 13.65
N SER A 213 2.90 0.03 13.89
CA SER A 213 1.93 0.69 13.03
C SER A 213 0.88 1.42 13.87
N TYR A 214 -0.10 2.01 13.20
CA TYR A 214 -1.29 2.55 13.87
C TYR A 214 -2.52 1.82 13.37
N LEU A 215 -3.50 1.67 14.26
CA LEU A 215 -4.79 1.07 13.93
C LEU A 215 -5.54 1.97 12.92
N PRO A 216 -6.43 1.38 12.09
CA PRO A 216 -7.17 2.11 11.05
C PRO A 216 -7.86 3.39 11.53
N TYR A 217 -8.38 3.38 12.76
CA TYR A 217 -9.13 4.49 13.35
C TYR A 217 -8.27 5.53 14.07
N SER A 218 -6.97 5.29 14.27
CA SER A 218 -6.08 6.22 14.97
C SER A 218 -5.91 7.55 14.22
N TYR A 219 -6.10 7.53 12.90
CA TYR A 219 -6.08 8.70 12.03
C TYR A 219 -7.10 8.57 10.92
N ASN A 220 -7.57 9.71 10.39
CA ASN A 220 -8.31 9.73 9.12
C ASN A 220 -7.53 8.98 8.02
N GLU A 221 -8.23 8.27 7.13
CA GLU A 221 -7.60 7.36 6.16
C GLU A 221 -6.52 8.00 5.29
N ASN A 222 -6.65 9.30 4.98
CA ASN A 222 -5.71 10.06 4.14
C ASN A 222 -4.53 10.66 4.91
N SER A 223 -4.45 10.44 6.21
CA SER A 223 -3.33 10.90 7.03
C SER A 223 -2.05 10.21 6.61
N PHE A 224 -0.99 10.98 6.40
CA PHE A 224 0.35 10.44 6.14
C PHE A 224 0.90 9.62 7.31
N MET A 225 0.30 9.70 8.51
CA MET A 225 0.74 8.90 9.66
C MET A 225 0.44 7.41 9.51
N HIS A 226 -0.49 7.03 8.63
CA HIS A 226 -0.77 5.64 8.29
C HIS A 226 0.44 4.95 7.65
N GLY A 227 0.60 3.66 7.94
CA GLY A 227 1.66 2.82 7.40
C GLY A 227 2.43 2.06 8.48
N VAL A 228 3.24 1.12 8.03
CA VAL A 228 4.02 0.19 8.85
C VAL A 228 5.47 0.67 8.90
N VAL A 229 6.08 0.72 10.08
CA VAL A 229 7.50 1.00 10.25
C VAL A 229 8.16 -0.22 10.89
N VAL A 230 9.22 -0.74 10.28
CA VAL A 230 9.90 -1.96 10.75
C VAL A 230 11.41 -1.80 10.79
N LEU A 231 12.05 -2.60 11.64
CA LEU A 231 13.49 -2.75 11.69
C LEU A 231 13.97 -3.36 10.37
N TYR A 232 14.87 -2.68 9.67
CA TYR A 232 15.35 -3.12 8.35
C TYR A 232 15.95 -4.53 8.36
N SER A 233 16.62 -4.91 9.46
CA SER A 233 17.24 -6.22 9.61
C SER A 233 16.26 -7.35 9.96
N SER A 234 14.96 -7.05 10.12
CA SER A 234 13.90 -8.04 10.36
C SER A 234 13.25 -8.59 9.07
N LEU A 235 13.57 -8.00 7.91
CA LEU A 235 13.13 -8.56 6.63
C LEU A 235 13.76 -9.94 6.39
N PRO A 236 13.16 -10.79 5.52
CA PRO A 236 13.68 -12.11 5.21
C PRO A 236 15.16 -12.10 4.86
N GLY A 237 15.94 -12.97 5.52
CA GLY A 237 17.39 -13.06 5.32
C GLY A 237 18.20 -11.91 5.94
N GLY A 238 17.55 -11.04 6.73
CA GLY A 238 18.21 -10.03 7.55
C GLY A 238 18.94 -10.63 8.76
N THR A 239 19.58 -9.77 9.55
CA THR A 239 20.40 -10.21 10.69
C THR A 239 19.64 -10.34 12.01
N ALA A 240 18.38 -9.87 12.09
CA ALA A 240 17.62 -9.79 13.35
C ALA A 240 17.03 -11.13 13.82
N TYR A 241 17.81 -12.22 13.76
CA TYR A 241 17.38 -13.53 14.25
C TYR A 241 16.94 -13.45 15.72
N PRO A 242 15.80 -14.07 16.12
CA PRO A 242 14.94 -14.99 15.34
C PRO A 242 13.81 -14.31 14.55
N TYR A 243 13.81 -12.99 14.42
CA TYR A 243 12.76 -12.19 13.76
C TYR A 243 13.19 -11.68 12.39
N ASN A 244 13.82 -12.56 11.59
CA ASN A 244 14.40 -12.23 10.29
C ASN A 244 13.81 -13.05 9.15
N GLU A 245 12.57 -13.55 9.30
CA GLU A 245 11.82 -14.28 8.27
C GLU A 245 10.66 -13.46 7.71
N GLY A 246 10.42 -12.26 8.24
CA GLY A 246 9.52 -11.25 7.67
C GLY A 246 8.19 -11.09 8.39
N ASP A 247 7.96 -11.82 9.48
CA ASP A 247 6.68 -11.76 10.19
C ASP A 247 6.50 -10.50 11.01
N SER A 248 7.59 -9.77 11.29
CA SER A 248 7.48 -8.41 11.83
C SER A 248 6.66 -7.50 10.90
N VAL A 249 6.80 -7.60 9.58
CA VAL A 249 5.96 -6.83 8.64
C VAL A 249 4.53 -7.38 8.60
N THR A 250 4.37 -8.70 8.66
CA THR A 250 3.07 -9.38 8.71
C THR A 250 2.26 -8.92 9.93
N HIS A 251 2.84 -9.01 11.13
CA HIS A 251 2.27 -8.58 12.40
C HIS A 251 1.81 -7.11 12.37
N GLU A 252 2.70 -6.21 11.97
CA GLU A 252 2.39 -4.78 11.91
C GLU A 252 1.35 -4.44 10.84
N THR A 253 1.31 -5.21 9.76
CA THR A 253 0.23 -5.07 8.76
C THR A 253 -1.11 -5.53 9.34
N GLY A 254 -1.12 -6.48 10.28
CA GLY A 254 -2.33 -6.93 10.97
C GLY A 254 -2.94 -5.81 11.79
N HIS A 255 -2.11 -5.10 12.55
CA HIS A 255 -2.51 -3.87 13.23
C HIS A 255 -2.98 -2.78 12.26
N TYR A 256 -2.26 -2.54 11.16
CA TYR A 256 -2.71 -1.59 10.13
C TYR A 256 -4.10 -1.92 9.57
N LEU A 257 -4.48 -3.20 9.54
CA LEU A 257 -5.79 -3.68 9.09
C LEU A 257 -6.82 -3.82 10.24
N GLY A 258 -6.42 -3.59 11.49
CA GLY A 258 -7.33 -3.49 12.64
C GLY A 258 -7.35 -4.69 13.58
N LEU A 259 -6.37 -5.60 13.49
CA LEU A 259 -6.18 -6.65 14.48
C LEU A 259 -5.51 -6.12 15.74
N TYR A 260 -5.88 -6.69 16.88
CA TYR A 260 -5.18 -6.49 18.15
C TYR A 260 -4.23 -7.66 18.39
N HIS A 261 -3.38 -7.53 19.40
CA HIS A 261 -2.59 -8.66 19.89
C HIS A 261 -3.52 -9.75 20.43
N THR A 262 -3.16 -11.03 20.28
CA THR A 262 -3.96 -12.17 20.79
C THR A 262 -4.16 -12.14 22.30
N PHE A 263 -3.19 -11.58 23.03
CA PHE A 263 -3.22 -11.42 24.48
C PHE A 263 -3.88 -10.10 24.93
N GLU A 264 -4.48 -9.33 24.01
CA GLU A 264 -5.20 -8.11 24.38
C GLU A 264 -6.34 -8.45 25.34
N ASN A 265 -6.45 -7.68 26.43
CA ASN A 265 -7.39 -7.93 27.54
C ASN A 265 -7.23 -9.30 28.27
N GLY A 266 -6.18 -10.07 28.01
CA GLY A 266 -5.83 -11.29 28.74
C GLY A 266 -6.92 -12.37 28.69
N CYS A 267 -7.03 -13.17 29.77
CA CYS A 267 -8.10 -14.18 29.94
C CYS A 267 -9.49 -13.58 30.26
N MET A 268 -9.82 -12.41 29.73
CA MET A 268 -11.11 -11.76 29.97
C MET A 268 -11.81 -11.46 28.65
N LEU A 269 -13.11 -11.77 28.59
CA LEU A 269 -13.97 -11.31 27.50
C LEU A 269 -13.87 -9.77 27.36
N PRO A 270 -13.71 -9.24 26.15
CA PRO A 270 -13.77 -9.91 24.83
C PRO A 270 -12.41 -10.32 24.22
N GLY A 271 -11.33 -10.30 24.99
CA GLY A 271 -9.98 -10.60 24.48
C GLY A 271 -9.53 -9.61 23.43
N ASP A 272 -8.98 -10.13 22.33
CA ASP A 272 -8.54 -9.38 21.15
C ASP A 272 -9.70 -8.98 20.21
N GLU A 273 -10.95 -9.17 20.65
CA GLU A 273 -12.16 -8.83 19.92
C GLU A 273 -12.36 -9.67 18.64
N VAL A 274 -11.92 -10.93 18.70
CA VAL A 274 -12.13 -12.00 17.71
C VAL A 274 -12.58 -13.25 18.49
N ASP A 275 -13.64 -13.96 18.07
CA ASP A 275 -14.20 -15.05 18.90
C ASP A 275 -13.47 -16.39 18.68
N ASP A 276 -12.85 -16.60 17.52
CA ASP A 276 -12.12 -17.83 17.16
C ASP A 276 -10.62 -17.86 17.56
N THR A 277 -10.13 -16.79 18.21
CA THR A 277 -8.81 -16.72 18.84
C THR A 277 -8.91 -17.17 20.31
N PRO A 278 -8.20 -18.24 20.71
CA PRO A 278 -8.10 -18.61 22.13
C PRO A 278 -7.56 -17.46 22.99
N TYR A 279 -8.11 -17.32 24.20
CA TYR A 279 -7.63 -16.32 25.15
C TYR A 279 -6.21 -16.63 25.61
N GLU A 280 -5.42 -15.58 25.74
CA GLU A 280 -4.03 -15.66 26.17
C GLU A 280 -3.75 -14.57 27.22
N ALA A 281 -3.13 -14.93 28.34
CA ALA A 281 -2.91 -14.02 29.45
C ALA A 281 -1.77 -13.00 29.21
N SER A 282 -0.81 -13.37 28.36
CA SER A 282 0.41 -12.62 28.11
C SER A 282 1.01 -13.08 26.78
N PRO A 283 1.85 -12.30 26.08
CA PRO A 283 2.52 -12.75 24.88
C PRO A 283 3.38 -14.01 25.05
N ALA A 284 3.49 -14.80 23.99
CA ALA A 284 4.48 -15.86 23.86
C ALA A 284 5.86 -15.32 23.51
N SER A 285 6.90 -16.10 23.81
CA SER A 285 8.27 -15.86 23.35
C SER A 285 8.92 -17.19 22.98
N GLY A 286 9.72 -17.21 21.92
CA GLY A 286 10.20 -18.45 21.34
C GLY A 286 9.07 -19.22 20.65
N CYS A 287 9.08 -20.55 20.86
CA CYS A 287 8.10 -21.47 20.29
C CYS A 287 7.50 -22.40 21.36
N PRO A 288 6.73 -21.87 22.33
CA PRO A 288 6.34 -22.62 23.52
C PRO A 288 5.13 -23.54 23.23
N LEU A 289 5.38 -24.68 22.56
CA LEU A 289 4.34 -25.65 22.22
C LEU A 289 3.53 -26.11 23.45
N GLY A 290 2.20 -26.16 23.32
CA GLY A 290 1.29 -26.61 24.38
C GLY A 290 1.10 -25.61 25.51
N ARG A 291 1.47 -24.34 25.30
CA ARG A 291 1.25 -23.29 26.29
C ARG A 291 -0.23 -22.96 26.39
N ASP A 292 -0.74 -22.94 27.62
CA ASP A 292 -2.12 -22.58 27.94
C ASP A 292 -2.09 -21.75 29.23
N SER A 293 -2.16 -20.44 29.05
CA SER A 293 -2.14 -19.46 30.13
C SER A 293 -3.55 -19.14 30.65
N CYS A 294 -4.58 -19.52 29.92
CA CYS A 294 -5.99 -19.34 30.26
C CYS A 294 -6.74 -20.69 30.35
N PRO A 295 -6.35 -21.62 31.24
CA PRO A 295 -6.85 -23.01 31.24
C PRO A 295 -8.32 -23.19 31.65
N ARG A 296 -9.01 -22.09 31.96
CA ARG A 296 -10.45 -22.07 32.23
C ARG A 296 -11.27 -21.75 30.99
N ASP A 297 -10.62 -21.28 29.94
CA ASP A 297 -11.19 -20.94 28.65
C ASP A 297 -10.79 -22.00 27.61
N PRO A 298 -11.54 -22.15 26.51
CA PRO A 298 -11.22 -23.17 25.50
C PRO A 298 -10.00 -22.81 24.65
N GLY A 299 -9.14 -23.79 24.38
CA GLY A 299 -7.99 -23.66 23.47
C GLY A 299 -6.64 -23.55 24.20
N GLU A 300 -5.55 -23.79 23.47
CA GLU A 300 -4.19 -23.43 23.91
C GLU A 300 -3.91 -21.99 23.46
N ASP A 301 -2.92 -21.33 24.08
CA ASP A 301 -2.47 -20.00 23.67
C ASP A 301 -2.15 -20.02 22.16
N PRO A 302 -2.56 -19.01 21.38
CA PRO A 302 -2.46 -18.99 19.93
C PRO A 302 -1.04 -18.65 19.44
N ILE A 303 -0.04 -19.40 19.90
CA ILE A 303 1.40 -19.16 19.68
C ILE A 303 1.83 -19.17 18.20
N ARG A 304 0.98 -19.69 17.31
CA ARG A 304 1.18 -19.72 15.85
C ARG A 304 0.55 -18.54 15.14
N ASN A 305 -0.19 -17.71 15.85
CA ASN A 305 -0.87 -16.57 15.28
C ASN A 305 0.12 -15.44 15.01
N PHE A 306 0.01 -14.79 13.86
CA PHE A 306 0.88 -13.65 13.53
C PHE A 306 0.70 -12.45 14.47
N MET A 307 -0.39 -12.38 15.26
CA MET A 307 -0.64 -11.31 16.22
C MET A 307 -0.13 -11.61 17.65
N ASP A 308 0.54 -12.75 17.85
CA ASP A 308 1.34 -13.04 19.05
C ASP A 308 2.80 -12.54 18.86
N TYR A 309 3.66 -12.77 19.84
CA TYR A 309 5.06 -12.35 19.92
C TYR A 309 6.07 -13.51 19.82
N SER A 310 5.60 -14.71 19.48
CA SER A 310 6.44 -15.84 19.13
C SER A 310 7.52 -15.48 18.10
N ASP A 311 8.56 -16.31 18.05
CA ASP A 311 9.59 -16.19 17.01
C ASP A 311 8.97 -16.41 15.61
N ASP A 312 9.51 -15.74 14.59
CA ASP A 312 8.96 -15.80 13.22
C ASP A 312 8.78 -17.26 12.75
N ALA A 313 9.76 -18.13 13.04
CA ALA A 313 9.72 -19.56 12.66
C ALA A 313 8.54 -20.37 13.24
N CYS A 314 7.73 -19.78 14.12
CA CYS A 314 6.59 -20.42 14.76
C CYS A 314 5.25 -19.73 14.49
N MET A 315 5.25 -18.53 13.91
CA MET A 315 4.02 -17.87 13.47
C MET A 315 3.70 -18.29 12.03
N GLU A 316 2.46 -18.68 11.79
CA GLU A 316 2.08 -19.33 10.53
C GLU A 316 0.68 -18.93 10.04
N GLU A 317 -0.19 -18.36 10.89
CA GLU A 317 -1.60 -18.17 10.53
C GLU A 317 -2.28 -16.91 11.09
N PHE A 318 -3.32 -16.50 10.36
CA PHE A 318 -4.43 -15.72 10.90
C PHE A 318 -5.67 -16.63 10.99
N THR A 319 -6.58 -16.32 11.91
CA THR A 319 -7.86 -17.02 11.99
C THR A 319 -8.87 -16.48 10.98
N VAL A 320 -9.98 -17.20 10.78
CA VAL A 320 -11.03 -16.80 9.84
C VAL A 320 -11.72 -15.53 10.32
N GLU A 321 -11.97 -15.42 11.63
CA GLU A 321 -12.62 -14.24 12.18
C GLU A 321 -11.66 -13.04 12.33
N GLN A 322 -10.35 -13.26 12.44
CA GLN A 322 -9.37 -12.18 12.22
C GLN A 322 -9.52 -11.59 10.81
N GLY A 323 -9.68 -12.42 9.78
CA GLY A 323 -10.01 -11.96 8.42
C GLY A 323 -11.29 -11.13 8.36
N THR A 324 -12.33 -11.60 9.04
CA THR A 324 -13.63 -10.90 9.11
C THR A 324 -13.54 -9.56 9.84
N ARG A 325 -12.76 -9.51 10.92
CA ARG A 325 -12.47 -8.29 11.66
C ARG A 325 -11.72 -7.29 10.78
N MET A 326 -10.66 -7.72 10.09
CA MET A 326 -9.92 -6.86 9.17
C MET A 326 -10.85 -6.25 8.11
N ASP A 327 -11.75 -7.06 7.55
CA ASP A 327 -12.75 -6.57 6.58
C ASP A 327 -13.63 -5.46 7.15
N ALA A 328 -14.19 -5.66 8.34
CA ALA A 328 -15.03 -4.68 8.99
C ALA A 328 -14.28 -3.38 9.31
N MET A 329 -13.04 -3.50 9.79
CA MET A 329 -12.20 -2.37 10.16
C MET A 329 -11.77 -1.55 8.94
N VAL A 330 -11.32 -2.21 7.87
CA VAL A 330 -10.97 -1.56 6.60
C VAL A 330 -12.20 -0.92 5.97
N ALA A 331 -13.35 -1.60 5.95
CA ALA A 331 -14.60 -1.04 5.44
C ALA A 331 -15.08 0.22 6.17
N ALA A 332 -14.86 0.29 7.49
CA ALA A 332 -15.30 1.39 8.32
C ALA A 332 -14.32 2.58 8.29
N TYR A 333 -13.02 2.31 8.38
CA TYR A 333 -12.00 3.33 8.66
C TYR A 333 -11.05 3.61 7.51
N LYS A 334 -10.98 2.71 6.52
CA LYS A 334 -10.24 2.91 5.27
C LYS A 334 -11.15 2.64 4.06
N PRO A 335 -12.30 3.32 3.95
CA PRO A 335 -13.28 3.06 2.89
C PRO A 335 -12.71 3.27 1.48
N THR A 336 -11.69 4.10 1.29
CA THR A 336 -11.02 4.24 -0.01
C THR A 336 -10.24 2.98 -0.37
N LEU A 337 -9.60 2.32 0.60
CA LEU A 337 -8.94 1.02 0.41
C LEU A 337 -9.99 -0.08 0.23
N TRP A 338 -11.03 -0.12 1.06
CA TRP A 338 -12.11 -1.11 0.99
C TRP A 338 -12.87 -1.07 -0.33
N ASN A 339 -13.25 0.13 -0.75
CA ASN A 339 -13.94 0.37 -2.02
C ASN A 339 -12.91 0.79 -3.08
N SER A 340 -11.65 0.33 -2.99
CA SER A 340 -10.65 0.67 -4.00
C SER A 340 -11.12 0.14 -5.35
N ASN A 341 -11.76 1.05 -6.09
CA ASN A 341 -12.28 0.88 -7.43
C ASN A 341 -11.13 0.93 -8.47
N SER A 342 -9.92 0.55 -8.05
CA SER A 342 -8.70 0.93 -8.73
C SER A 342 -8.38 -0.08 -9.80
N VAL A 343 -8.32 0.43 -11.04
CA VAL A 343 -7.75 -0.28 -12.17
C VAL A 343 -6.24 -0.17 -12.07
N PHE A 344 -5.54 -1.29 -12.13
CA PHE A 344 -4.08 -1.34 -12.04
C PHE A 344 -3.51 -1.79 -13.38
N PRO A 345 -3.22 -0.84 -14.30
CA PRO A 345 -2.33 -1.13 -15.41
C PRO A 345 -0.92 -1.36 -14.88
N ASP A 346 -0.23 -2.35 -15.43
CA ASP A 346 1.15 -2.70 -15.10
C ASP A 346 1.91 -2.93 -16.42
N ILE A 347 3.09 -2.33 -16.54
CA ILE A 347 3.97 -2.46 -17.70
C ILE A 347 5.37 -2.86 -17.23
N LYS A 348 5.93 -3.89 -17.87
CA LYS A 348 7.26 -4.42 -17.55
C LYS A 348 8.16 -4.48 -18.77
N ALA A 349 9.46 -4.28 -18.56
CA ALA A 349 10.50 -4.51 -19.55
C ALA A 349 11.39 -5.67 -19.10
N ASN A 350 11.51 -6.71 -19.93
CA ASN A 350 12.25 -7.93 -19.61
C ASN A 350 11.87 -8.52 -18.23
N GLY A 351 10.60 -8.37 -17.83
CA GLY A 351 10.08 -8.80 -16.53
C GLY A 351 10.33 -7.85 -15.35
N SER A 352 10.87 -6.64 -15.58
CA SER A 352 11.19 -5.64 -14.55
C SER A 352 10.33 -4.38 -14.66
N ASP A 353 9.97 -3.78 -13.50
CA ASP A 353 9.17 -2.55 -13.35
C ASP A 353 10.01 -1.25 -13.36
N GLY A 354 11.33 -1.37 -13.16
CA GLY A 354 12.25 -0.24 -12.98
C GLY A 354 13.44 -0.26 -13.93
N PRO A 355 14.23 0.83 -14.01
CA PRO A 355 14.97 1.21 -15.21
C PRO A 355 15.81 0.06 -15.80
N VAL A 356 15.46 -0.35 -17.01
CA VAL A 356 16.10 -1.48 -17.67
C VAL A 356 17.21 -0.97 -18.58
N SER A 357 18.45 -1.42 -18.37
CA SER A 357 19.55 -1.18 -19.30
C SER A 357 19.83 -2.44 -20.11
N VAL A 358 19.70 -2.37 -21.43
CA VAL A 358 20.02 -3.47 -22.35
C VAL A 358 21.15 -3.07 -23.31
N LEU A 359 21.88 -4.06 -23.82
CA LEU A 359 22.77 -3.82 -24.95
C LEU A 359 21.94 -3.74 -26.24
N SER A 360 22.38 -2.93 -27.20
CA SER A 360 21.71 -2.78 -28.51
C SER A 360 21.49 -4.06 -29.33
N ALA A 361 22.16 -5.17 -28.99
CA ALA A 361 21.93 -6.47 -29.62
C ALA A 361 20.86 -7.32 -28.91
N ASP A 362 20.56 -7.01 -27.65
CA ASP A 362 19.62 -7.77 -26.82
C ASP A 362 18.19 -7.26 -27.05
N PRO A 363 17.20 -8.16 -27.06
CA PRO A 363 15.80 -7.76 -27.21
C PRO A 363 15.31 -6.98 -25.98
N VAL A 364 14.44 -6.00 -26.25
CA VAL A 364 13.58 -5.38 -25.24
C VAL A 364 12.21 -6.02 -25.37
N LYS A 365 11.84 -6.79 -24.37
CA LYS A 365 10.52 -7.41 -24.25
C LYS A 365 9.64 -6.52 -23.37
N ILE A 366 8.57 -5.97 -23.92
CA ILE A 366 7.57 -5.19 -23.17
C ILE A 366 6.30 -6.02 -23.02
N THR A 367 5.87 -6.19 -21.78
CA THR A 367 4.63 -6.87 -21.42
C THR A 367 3.74 -5.96 -20.61
N VAL A 368 2.43 -6.07 -20.80
CA VAL A 368 1.44 -5.37 -19.98
C VAL A 368 0.48 -6.36 -19.31
N THR A 369 0.09 -6.07 -18.08
CA THR A 369 -1.03 -6.72 -17.38
C THR A 369 -2.01 -5.67 -16.88
N LEU A 370 -3.27 -6.09 -16.68
CA LEU A 370 -4.30 -5.21 -16.17
C LEU A 370 -5.15 -5.96 -15.15
N TYR A 371 -5.25 -5.41 -13.95
CA TYR A 371 -6.32 -5.78 -13.02
C TYR A 371 -7.42 -4.72 -13.07
N PRO A 372 -8.65 -5.05 -13.50
CA PRO A 372 -9.73 -4.07 -13.69
C PRO A 372 -10.41 -3.66 -12.39
N GLY A 373 -10.13 -4.36 -11.28
CA GLY A 373 -10.88 -4.21 -10.03
C GLY A 373 -12.38 -4.36 -10.26
N ASN A 374 -13.17 -3.58 -9.53
CA ASN A 374 -14.63 -3.55 -9.71
C ASN A 374 -15.10 -2.70 -10.90
N GLN A 375 -14.18 -2.12 -11.68
CA GLN A 375 -14.48 -1.47 -12.95
C GLN A 375 -14.58 -2.48 -14.10
N ALA A 376 -14.38 -3.78 -13.83
CA ALA A 376 -14.58 -4.84 -14.80
C ALA A 376 -15.93 -4.69 -15.52
N GLY A 377 -15.90 -4.76 -16.86
CA GLY A 377 -17.06 -4.55 -17.72
C GLY A 377 -17.35 -3.10 -18.09
N GLN A 378 -16.73 -2.10 -17.44
CA GLN A 378 -16.90 -0.69 -17.83
C GLN A 378 -16.02 -0.34 -19.01
N ASN A 379 -16.57 0.39 -19.99
CA ASN A 379 -15.78 0.83 -21.14
C ASN A 379 -14.72 1.85 -20.70
N ALA A 380 -13.50 1.61 -21.14
CA ALA A 380 -12.37 2.52 -20.96
C ALA A 380 -11.64 2.70 -22.30
N ASP A 381 -10.90 3.80 -22.41
CA ASP A 381 -9.90 3.97 -23.46
C ASP A 381 -8.55 3.49 -22.92
N TRP A 382 -7.81 2.79 -23.78
CA TRP A 382 -6.54 2.17 -23.45
C TRP A 382 -5.46 2.80 -24.33
N TRP A 383 -4.27 3.05 -23.78
CA TRP A 383 -3.09 3.47 -24.55
C TRP A 383 -1.85 2.75 -24.07
N ILE A 384 -1.07 2.26 -25.02
CA ILE A 384 0.27 1.74 -24.78
C ILE A 384 1.20 2.59 -25.64
N GLY A 385 2.10 3.34 -25.00
CA GLY A 385 2.90 4.36 -25.65
C GLY A 385 4.37 4.27 -25.29
N VAL A 386 5.21 4.82 -26.15
CA VAL A 386 6.62 5.05 -25.85
C VAL A 386 7.02 6.45 -26.28
N LEU A 387 7.65 7.16 -25.34
CA LEU A 387 8.34 8.41 -25.59
C LEU A 387 9.81 8.09 -25.88
N THR A 388 10.32 8.60 -27.00
CA THR A 388 11.73 8.50 -27.38
C THR A 388 12.45 9.83 -27.16
N SER A 389 13.78 9.79 -27.20
CA SER A 389 14.61 11.00 -27.11
C SER A 389 14.67 11.82 -28.42
N LEU A 390 14.02 11.36 -29.49
CA LEU A 390 14.03 12.04 -30.79
C LEU A 390 13.14 13.30 -30.75
N PRO A 391 13.40 14.31 -31.60
CA PRO A 391 12.50 15.43 -31.74
C PRO A 391 11.21 15.03 -32.47
N ALA A 392 10.13 15.79 -32.20
CA ALA A 392 8.89 15.68 -32.94
C ALA A 392 9.14 15.77 -34.47
N PRO A 393 8.45 14.95 -35.28
CA PRO A 393 7.32 14.09 -34.93
C PRO A 393 7.71 12.66 -34.47
N ASN A 394 9.00 12.36 -34.28
CA ASN A 394 9.49 11.02 -33.95
C ASN A 394 9.65 10.79 -32.44
N ASP A 395 9.14 11.70 -31.62
CA ASP A 395 9.19 11.64 -30.17
C ASP A 395 8.21 10.59 -29.62
N TRP A 396 7.05 10.38 -30.24
CA TRP A 396 6.03 9.44 -29.76
C TRP A 396 5.74 8.30 -30.72
N PHE A 397 5.56 7.11 -30.15
CA PHE A 397 4.94 5.95 -30.81
C PHE A 397 3.89 5.34 -29.87
N THR A 398 2.85 4.74 -30.45
CA THR A 398 1.81 4.01 -29.72
C THR A 398 1.55 2.67 -30.37
N TYR A 399 1.30 1.64 -29.55
CA TYR A 399 0.88 0.34 -30.04
C TYR A 399 -0.63 0.42 -30.35
N VAL A 400 -1.05 -0.04 -31.53
CA VAL A 400 -2.44 -0.05 -31.98
C VAL A 400 -2.81 -1.49 -32.33
N TYR A 401 -3.82 -2.06 -31.67
CA TYR A 401 -4.22 -3.45 -31.96
C TYR A 401 -5.14 -3.53 -33.19
N PRO A 402 -4.99 -4.53 -34.08
CA PRO A 402 -3.93 -5.56 -34.13
C PRO A 402 -2.69 -5.12 -34.94
N ASP A 403 -2.62 -3.86 -35.36
CA ASP A 403 -1.66 -3.34 -36.35
C ASP A 403 -0.21 -3.17 -35.85
N GLY A 404 0.02 -3.13 -34.54
CA GLY A 404 1.34 -2.92 -33.93
C GLY A 404 1.70 -1.46 -33.69
N TRP A 405 3.00 -1.16 -33.54
CA TRP A 405 3.53 0.17 -33.21
C TRP A 405 3.39 1.16 -34.38
N LYS A 406 2.82 2.33 -34.12
CA LYS A 406 2.65 3.44 -35.07
C LYS A 406 3.23 4.73 -34.51
N GLN A 407 3.77 5.57 -35.39
CA GLN A 407 4.28 6.89 -35.04
C GLN A 407 3.13 7.84 -34.66
N GLY A 408 3.30 8.57 -33.56
CA GLY A 408 2.32 9.48 -32.98
C GLY A 408 1.48 8.86 -31.87
N ILE A 409 0.53 9.64 -31.36
CA ILE A 409 -0.40 9.22 -30.31
C ILE A 409 -1.71 8.78 -30.97
N HIS A 410 -1.98 7.48 -30.91
CA HIS A 410 -3.21 6.86 -31.39
C HIS A 410 -3.88 6.11 -30.23
N LEU A 411 -5.22 6.07 -30.23
CA LEU A 411 -5.97 5.23 -29.29
C LEU A 411 -5.66 3.76 -29.59
N TYR A 412 -5.24 2.99 -28.58
CA TYR A 412 -4.96 1.56 -28.74
C TYR A 412 -6.26 0.78 -28.92
N ALA A 413 -7.20 0.96 -27.97
CA ALA A 413 -8.50 0.32 -27.99
C ALA A 413 -9.51 1.06 -27.11
N ARG A 414 -10.80 0.89 -27.42
CA ARG A 414 -11.91 1.23 -26.55
C ARG A 414 -12.69 -0.03 -26.24
N THR A 415 -12.50 -0.58 -25.06
CA THR A 415 -13.12 -1.85 -24.66
C THR A 415 -13.56 -1.80 -23.20
N PRO A 416 -14.51 -2.67 -22.81
CA PRO A 416 -14.72 -2.97 -21.41
C PRO A 416 -13.40 -3.33 -20.72
N LEU A 417 -13.25 -2.94 -19.47
CA LEU A 417 -12.14 -3.38 -18.63
C LEU A 417 -12.30 -4.86 -18.31
N PHE A 418 -11.23 -5.62 -18.46
CA PHE A 418 -11.17 -7.04 -18.12
C PHE A 418 -9.78 -7.35 -17.57
N GLU A 419 -9.66 -8.48 -16.89
CA GLU A 419 -8.37 -8.95 -16.40
C GLU A 419 -7.49 -9.36 -17.59
N LEU A 420 -6.41 -8.61 -17.83
CA LEU A 420 -5.44 -8.92 -18.86
C LEU A 420 -4.36 -9.81 -18.26
N TYR A 421 -4.65 -11.10 -18.22
CA TYR A 421 -3.74 -12.16 -17.82
C TYR A 421 -3.98 -13.42 -18.68
N PRO A 422 -2.94 -14.11 -19.18
CA PRO A 422 -1.50 -13.87 -19.00
C PRO A 422 -1.00 -12.53 -19.62
N PRO A 423 0.20 -12.05 -19.26
CA PRO A 423 0.71 -10.77 -19.76
C PRO A 423 0.70 -10.68 -21.28
N LEU A 424 0.19 -9.55 -21.79
CA LEU A 424 0.20 -9.26 -23.23
C LEU A 424 1.57 -8.72 -23.60
N GLU A 425 2.27 -9.45 -24.46
CA GLU A 425 3.50 -8.97 -25.08
C GLU A 425 3.18 -7.97 -26.20
N VAL A 426 3.72 -6.76 -26.07
CA VAL A 426 3.53 -5.67 -27.05
C VAL A 426 4.82 -5.31 -27.78
N LEU A 427 5.95 -5.82 -27.32
CA LEU A 427 7.25 -5.70 -27.99
C LEU A 427 8.12 -6.90 -27.59
N ASP A 428 8.83 -7.49 -28.54
CA ASP A 428 9.96 -8.39 -28.32
C ASP A 428 10.94 -8.22 -29.50
N SER A 429 11.81 -7.21 -29.40
CA SER A 429 12.75 -6.86 -30.46
C SER A 429 13.92 -6.05 -29.92
N PRO A 430 15.12 -6.14 -30.53
CA PRO A 430 16.15 -5.14 -30.33
C PRO A 430 15.65 -3.75 -30.70
N LEU A 431 16.11 -2.74 -29.96
CA LEU A 431 15.82 -1.34 -30.21
C LEU A 431 17.10 -0.57 -30.56
N PRO A 432 17.00 0.55 -31.28
CA PRO A 432 18.14 1.45 -31.47
C PRO A 432 18.69 1.98 -30.13
N ARG A 433 19.95 2.41 -30.13
CA ARG A 433 20.53 3.08 -28.95
C ARG A 433 19.74 4.35 -28.62
N GLY A 434 19.41 4.51 -27.34
CA GLY A 434 18.64 5.65 -26.87
C GLY A 434 17.91 5.37 -25.56
N ASN A 435 17.20 6.39 -25.10
CA ASN A 435 16.34 6.29 -23.92
C ASN A 435 14.88 6.30 -24.37
N TYR A 436 14.12 5.40 -23.76
CA TYR A 436 12.71 5.15 -24.03
C TYR A 436 11.96 5.17 -22.69
N THR A 437 10.82 5.83 -22.65
CA THR A 437 9.87 5.72 -21.54
C THR A 437 8.60 5.10 -22.05
N PHE A 438 8.29 3.89 -21.60
CA PHE A 438 7.07 3.19 -21.95
C PHE A 438 5.96 3.54 -20.96
N TYR A 439 4.73 3.57 -21.45
CA TYR A 439 3.53 3.90 -20.68
C TYR A 439 2.44 2.89 -21.00
N PHE A 440 1.69 2.49 -19.98
CA PHE A 440 0.40 1.85 -20.13
C PHE A 440 -0.65 2.66 -19.37
N VAL A 441 -1.65 3.17 -20.10
CA VAL A 441 -2.62 4.15 -19.61
C VAL A 441 -4.04 3.64 -19.86
N ILE A 442 -4.90 3.81 -18.86
CA ILE A 442 -6.33 3.51 -18.91
C ILE A 442 -7.10 4.77 -18.54
N ASP A 443 -8.03 5.20 -19.39
CA ASP A 443 -8.96 6.29 -19.09
C ASP A 443 -10.39 5.77 -18.94
N ALA A 444 -10.97 6.01 -17.77
CA ALA A 444 -12.31 5.58 -17.40
C ALA A 444 -13.44 6.21 -18.22
N LEU A 445 -13.23 7.37 -18.85
CA LEU A 445 -14.30 8.13 -19.51
C LEU A 445 -14.57 7.69 -20.95
N ALA A 446 -13.69 6.89 -21.53
CA ALA A 446 -13.81 6.37 -22.90
C ALA A 446 -14.18 7.46 -23.93
N ASP A 447 -13.62 8.66 -23.80
CA ASP A 447 -13.99 9.85 -24.58
C ASP A 447 -13.00 10.21 -25.72
N GLY A 448 -11.91 9.46 -25.83
CA GLY A 448 -10.83 9.64 -26.81
C GLY A 448 -9.73 10.58 -26.35
N THR A 449 -9.78 11.07 -25.12
CA THR A 449 -8.80 11.99 -24.54
C THR A 449 -8.29 11.48 -23.20
N ALA A 450 -6.98 11.36 -23.03
CA ALA A 450 -6.38 10.89 -21.77
C ALA A 450 -6.43 12.00 -20.70
N ASN A 451 -7.52 12.06 -19.94
CA ASN A 451 -7.84 13.10 -18.97
C ASN A 451 -8.26 12.57 -17.57
N SER A 452 -8.67 11.30 -17.48
CA SER A 452 -9.06 10.61 -16.24
C SER A 452 -8.35 9.26 -16.12
N VAL A 453 -7.04 9.33 -15.86
CA VAL A 453 -6.12 8.23 -16.16
C VAL A 453 -5.62 7.46 -14.94
N TRP A 454 -5.73 6.13 -15.00
CA TRP A 454 -4.83 5.21 -14.30
C TRP A 454 -3.66 4.87 -15.24
N TYR A 455 -2.43 4.85 -14.75
CA TYR A 455 -1.30 4.51 -15.60
C TYR A 455 -0.14 3.89 -14.84
N ASP A 456 0.71 3.18 -15.59
CA ASP A 456 2.04 2.76 -15.19
C ASP A 456 3.07 3.12 -16.27
N SER A 457 4.33 3.24 -15.88
CA SER A 457 5.42 3.63 -16.78
C SER A 457 6.78 3.13 -16.32
N LEU A 458 7.64 2.79 -17.28
CA LEU A 458 9.02 2.37 -17.01
C LEU A 458 10.01 3.00 -17.99
N GLU A 459 11.27 3.09 -17.58
CA GLU A 459 12.36 3.58 -18.43
C GLU A 459 13.22 2.43 -18.96
N VAL A 460 13.59 2.49 -20.25
CA VAL A 460 14.56 1.59 -20.89
C VAL A 460 15.68 2.41 -21.51
N THR A 461 16.92 2.05 -21.19
CA THR A 461 18.14 2.60 -21.79
C THR A 461 18.82 1.52 -22.63
N VAL A 462 18.97 1.79 -23.93
CA VAL A 462 19.66 0.88 -24.86
C VAL A 462 21.06 1.42 -25.13
N LYS A 463 22.09 0.64 -24.75
CA LYS A 463 23.51 1.06 -24.78
C LYS A 463 24.29 0.60 -26.01
#